data_AF-A0A6L8A0J9-F1
#
_entry.id   AF-A0A6L8A0J9-F1
#
_cell.length_a   1.000
_cell.length_b   1.000
_cell.length_c   1.000
_cell.angle_alpha   90.00
_cell.angle_beta   90.00
_cell.angle_gamma   90.00
#
_symmetry.space_group_name_H-M   'P 1'
#
loop_
_entity.id
_entity.type
_entity.pdbx_description
1 polymer ?
#
loop_
_entity_poly.entity_id
_entity_poly.type
_entity_poly.pdbx_seq_one_letter_code
_entity_poly.pdbx_strand_id
1 'polypeptide(L)'
;MVDRHRLGYGEDEAILGLLNESDREVLRARWARPLPSVQEQVAMVGEIARHCESATVNVQFGPYGLEWASDDLLSSVAEASARTGRRVHMHCQETRRQRAWADTRFPGGFVAHLDALGLLSPRLTLAHCVWLRPEECELLAERGVTVALNTSSNLRLGSGVAPVAEFVRRGVQLAVGIDALSLDDDDDALRELRLLYRLHRGSSLDPGLSAADLLRAATVTGFGVVDGSERDGALAPGAPADLIAFDWDLLGGDVVSSRTTEIDILLGRATGGHVASVWSRGREIVRDGRVTGLDEPAVIAELHAQAAAGADAANAFVPALERYQAALRRYYGQERHLQ
;
A
#
# COMPACT_ATOMS: atom_id res chain seq x y z
N MET A 1 -9.15 5.93 7.45
CA MET A 1 -10.23 5.88 8.45
C MET A 1 -9.64 5.30 9.73
N VAL A 2 -9.81 6.01 10.84
CA VAL A 2 -9.26 5.68 12.16
C VAL A 2 -10.25 6.18 13.20
N ASP A 3 -10.37 5.49 14.33
CA ASP A 3 -11.22 5.89 15.45
C ASP A 3 -10.58 5.62 16.83
N ARG A 4 -9.35 5.09 16.87
CA ARG A 4 -8.57 4.87 18.09
C ARG A 4 -7.05 4.94 17.88
N HIS A 5 -6.33 4.99 18.99
CA HIS A 5 -4.88 4.69 19.10
C HIS A 5 -3.98 5.47 18.12
N ARG A 6 -4.22 6.77 17.97
CA ARG A 6 -3.57 7.61 16.94
C ARG A 6 -2.07 7.74 17.10
N LEU A 7 -1.55 7.49 18.29
CA LEU A 7 -0.14 7.67 18.64
C LEU A 7 0.65 6.35 18.66
N GLY A 8 0.03 5.19 18.54
CA GLY A 8 0.75 3.92 18.57
C GLY A 8 -0.17 2.73 18.79
N TYR A 9 0.38 1.58 19.16
CA TYR A 9 -0.43 0.39 19.43
C TYR A 9 -0.89 0.39 20.89
N GLY A 10 -1.91 1.20 21.18
CA GLY A 10 -2.51 1.31 22.51
C GLY A 10 -3.11 2.69 22.80
N GLU A 11 -3.59 2.88 24.03
CA GLU A 11 -4.25 4.12 24.45
C GLU A 11 -3.33 5.34 24.34
N ASP A 12 -3.80 6.37 23.63
CA ASP A 12 -3.01 7.59 23.36
C ASP A 12 -2.53 8.26 24.66
N GLU A 13 -3.37 8.26 25.71
CA GLU A 13 -3.02 8.83 27.02
C GLU A 13 -1.88 8.08 27.72
N ALA A 14 -1.71 6.78 27.48
CA ALA A 14 -0.60 6.02 28.03
C ALA A 14 0.75 6.45 27.42
N ILE A 15 0.75 6.83 26.14
CA ILE A 15 1.92 7.34 25.43
C ILE A 15 2.17 8.80 25.81
N LEU A 16 1.11 9.63 25.82
CA LEU A 16 1.20 11.04 26.22
C LEU A 16 1.73 11.18 27.66
N GLY A 17 1.34 10.29 28.57
CA GLY A 17 1.86 10.26 29.95
C GLY A 17 3.39 10.06 30.07
N LEU A 18 4.09 9.68 29.00
CA LEU A 18 5.55 9.56 28.95
C LEU A 18 6.27 10.87 28.54
N LEU A 19 5.50 11.92 28.26
CA LEU A 19 5.98 13.21 27.77
C LEU A 19 5.71 14.33 28.79
N ASN A 20 6.47 15.42 28.69
CA ASN A 20 6.17 16.63 29.46
C ASN A 20 4.88 17.31 28.94
N GLU A 21 4.36 18.29 29.68
CA GLU A 21 3.09 18.94 29.31
C GLU A 21 3.15 19.65 27.94
N SER A 22 4.22 20.39 27.67
CA SER A 22 4.36 21.14 26.42
C SER A 22 4.36 20.23 25.20
N ASP A 23 5.07 19.10 25.24
CA ASP A 23 5.07 18.12 24.14
C ASP A 23 3.69 17.46 23.97
N ARG A 24 2.99 17.17 25.08
CA ARG A 24 1.62 16.62 25.01
C ARG A 24 0.66 17.57 24.31
N GLU A 25 0.69 18.85 24.65
CA GLU A 25 -0.16 19.86 24.01
C GLU A 25 0.13 19.96 22.50
N VAL A 26 1.41 19.98 22.12
CA VAL A 26 1.84 20.02 20.72
C VAL A 26 1.34 18.79 19.94
N LEU A 27 1.48 17.59 20.50
CA LEU A 27 1.00 16.35 19.86
C LEU A 27 -0.52 16.31 19.80
N ARG A 28 -1.24 16.74 20.84
CA ARG A 28 -2.71 16.79 20.81
C ARG A 28 -3.23 17.74 19.73
N ALA A 29 -2.65 18.93 19.64
CA ALA A 29 -3.02 19.92 18.64
C ALA A 29 -2.79 19.45 17.19
N ARG A 30 -1.76 18.62 16.96
CA ARG A 30 -1.42 18.11 15.63
C ARG A 30 -2.09 16.79 15.28
N TRP A 31 -2.10 15.83 16.20
CA TRP A 31 -2.40 14.42 15.94
C TRP A 31 -3.45 13.79 16.87
N ALA A 32 -4.00 14.49 17.87
CA ALA A 32 -5.09 13.96 18.71
C ALA A 32 -6.36 14.83 18.68
N ARG A 33 -6.64 15.47 17.54
CA ARG A 33 -7.90 16.19 17.29
C ARG A 33 -9.12 15.24 17.39
N PRO A 34 -10.32 15.72 17.77
CA PRO A 34 -11.53 14.90 17.73
C PRO A 34 -11.73 14.26 16.35
N LEU A 35 -12.05 12.97 16.33
CA LEU A 35 -12.34 12.22 15.11
C LEU A 35 -13.84 12.26 14.82
N PRO A 36 -14.26 12.27 13.53
CA PRO A 36 -15.65 12.03 13.18
C PRO A 36 -16.08 10.64 13.68
N SER A 37 -17.35 10.50 14.01
CA SER A 37 -17.97 9.21 14.34
C SER A 37 -17.78 8.20 13.21
N VAL A 38 -17.90 6.91 13.52
CA VAL A 38 -17.83 5.83 12.52
C VAL A 38 -18.78 6.07 11.35
N GLN A 39 -20.02 6.46 11.66
CA GLN A 39 -21.05 6.73 10.67
C GLN A 39 -20.71 7.93 9.79
N GLU A 40 -20.18 9.02 10.38
CA GLU A 40 -19.70 10.18 9.62
C GLU A 40 -18.53 9.82 8.72
N GLN A 41 -17.57 9.02 9.19
CA GLN A 41 -16.45 8.57 8.36
C GLN A 41 -16.93 7.74 7.16
N VAL A 42 -17.83 6.77 7.38
CA VAL A 42 -18.39 5.94 6.30
C VAL A 42 -19.21 6.77 5.31
N ALA A 43 -20.03 7.71 5.81
CA ALA A 43 -20.81 8.62 4.98
C ALA A 43 -19.90 9.54 4.14
N MET A 44 -18.83 10.06 4.73
CA MET A 44 -17.87 10.93 4.06
C MET A 44 -17.22 10.26 2.84
N VAL A 45 -16.96 8.95 2.89
CA VAL A 45 -16.44 8.25 1.70
C VAL A 45 -17.48 8.24 0.57
N GLY A 46 -18.76 8.06 0.90
CA GLY A 46 -19.86 8.19 -0.07
C GLY A 46 -19.99 9.61 -0.63
N GLU A 47 -19.82 10.63 0.21
CA GLU A 47 -19.80 12.04 -0.21
C GLU A 47 -18.65 12.31 -1.18
N ILE A 48 -17.43 11.89 -0.85
CA ILE A 48 -16.25 12.04 -1.72
C ILE A 48 -16.51 11.35 -3.05
N ALA A 49 -17.00 10.11 -3.02
CA ALA A 49 -17.35 9.35 -4.21
C ALA A 49 -18.30 10.13 -5.14
N ARG A 50 -19.39 10.69 -4.60
CA ARG A 50 -20.34 11.50 -5.39
C ARG A 50 -19.73 12.74 -6.02
N HIS A 51 -18.64 13.29 -5.47
CA HIS A 51 -18.01 14.50 -5.97
C HIS A 51 -16.93 14.25 -7.01
N CYS A 52 -16.18 13.14 -6.92
CA CYS A 52 -15.00 12.94 -7.75
C CYS A 52 -14.91 11.60 -8.50
N GLU A 53 -15.77 10.61 -8.24
CA GLU A 53 -15.74 9.36 -9.00
C GLU A 53 -16.03 9.62 -10.49
N SER A 54 -15.25 8.96 -11.33
CA SER A 54 -15.33 9.09 -12.78
C SER A 54 -14.71 7.87 -13.46
N ALA A 55 -14.66 7.85 -14.79
CA ALA A 55 -14.03 6.77 -15.54
C ALA A 55 -12.51 6.60 -15.26
N THR A 56 -11.88 7.58 -14.63
CA THR A 56 -10.44 7.58 -14.29
C THR A 56 -10.17 7.76 -12.80
N VAL A 57 -11.21 7.84 -11.97
CA VAL A 57 -11.09 8.06 -10.52
C VAL A 57 -12.07 7.13 -9.80
N ASN A 58 -11.53 6.25 -8.97
CA ASN A 58 -12.30 5.41 -8.05
C ASN A 58 -12.06 5.87 -6.61
N VAL A 59 -13.08 5.74 -5.75
CA VAL A 59 -12.95 5.98 -4.32
C VAL A 59 -13.10 4.65 -3.60
N GLN A 60 -12.30 4.43 -2.56
CA GLN A 60 -12.32 3.21 -1.76
C GLN A 60 -12.47 3.53 -0.27
N PHE A 61 -12.93 2.55 0.51
CA PHE A 61 -12.75 2.64 1.96
C PHE A 61 -11.29 2.37 2.30
N GLY A 62 -10.72 3.18 3.20
CA GLY A 62 -9.35 3.04 3.64
C GLY A 62 -9.22 3.01 5.16
N PRO A 63 -9.74 1.98 5.88
CA PRO A 63 -9.36 1.78 7.27
C PRO A 63 -7.85 1.57 7.35
N TYR A 64 -7.19 2.19 8.34
CA TYR A 64 -5.72 2.20 8.34
C TYR A 64 -5.15 0.81 8.63
N GLY A 65 -5.68 0.16 9.68
CA GLY A 65 -5.29 -1.14 10.19
C GLY A 65 -6.03 -1.39 11.50
N LEU A 66 -6.06 -2.63 11.97
CA LEU A 66 -6.89 -3.00 13.13
C LEU A 66 -6.42 -2.36 14.44
N GLU A 67 -5.15 -1.96 14.51
CA GLU A 67 -4.60 -1.21 15.64
C GLU A 67 -5.29 0.15 15.78
N TRP A 68 -5.72 0.76 14.67
CA TRP A 68 -6.26 2.12 14.61
C TRP A 68 -7.75 2.21 14.28
N ALA A 69 -8.34 1.09 13.89
CA ALA A 69 -9.76 0.98 13.55
C ALA A 69 -10.43 -0.05 14.47
N SER A 70 -11.47 0.38 15.18
CA SER A 70 -12.27 -0.47 16.05
C SER A 70 -13.09 -1.50 15.27
N ASP A 71 -13.61 -2.50 15.97
CA ASP A 71 -14.51 -3.49 15.39
C ASP A 71 -15.79 -2.85 14.83
N ASP A 72 -16.29 -1.77 15.46
CA ASP A 72 -17.46 -1.01 14.98
C ASP A 72 -17.15 -0.30 13.66
N LEU A 73 -15.97 0.34 13.56
CA LEU A 73 -15.52 0.97 12.32
C LEU A 73 -15.34 -0.06 11.20
N LEU A 74 -14.67 -1.17 11.49
CA LEU A 74 -14.36 -2.19 10.52
C LEU A 74 -15.61 -2.92 10.03
N SER A 75 -16.50 -3.34 10.93
CA SER A 75 -17.79 -3.95 10.56
C SER A 75 -18.66 -2.98 9.75
N SER A 76 -18.73 -1.70 10.15
CA SER A 76 -19.44 -0.67 9.38
C SER A 76 -18.86 -0.48 7.97
N VAL A 77 -17.54 -0.55 7.81
CA VAL A 77 -16.87 -0.54 6.49
C VAL A 77 -17.20 -1.80 5.69
N ALA A 78 -17.17 -2.98 6.32
CA ALA A 78 -17.51 -4.25 5.67
C ALA A 78 -18.95 -4.24 5.14
N GLU A 79 -19.91 -3.85 5.96
CA GLU A 79 -21.32 -3.72 5.58
C GLU A 79 -21.52 -2.69 4.46
N ALA A 80 -20.87 -1.53 4.55
CA ALA A 80 -20.98 -0.49 3.55
C ALA A 80 -20.31 -0.89 2.22
N SER A 81 -19.18 -1.62 2.28
CA SER A 81 -18.53 -2.21 1.11
C SER A 81 -19.43 -3.24 0.45
N ALA A 82 -20.00 -4.17 1.22
CA ALA A 82 -20.91 -5.19 0.71
C ALA A 82 -22.16 -4.57 0.06
N ARG A 83 -22.72 -3.51 0.66
CA ARG A 83 -23.91 -2.81 0.14
C ARG A 83 -23.64 -2.02 -1.15
N THR A 84 -22.48 -1.38 -1.26
CA THR A 84 -22.17 -0.47 -2.37
C THR A 84 -21.32 -1.11 -3.46
N GLY A 85 -20.73 -2.28 -3.22
CA GLY A 85 -19.71 -2.88 -4.07
C GLY A 85 -18.34 -2.20 -3.98
N ARG A 86 -18.23 -1.08 -3.25
CA ARG A 86 -17.01 -0.29 -3.16
C ARG A 86 -15.91 -1.03 -2.41
N ARG A 87 -14.70 -0.91 -2.92
CA ARG A 87 -13.53 -1.69 -2.47
C ARG A 87 -12.96 -1.14 -1.18
N VAL A 88 -12.14 -1.97 -0.52
CA VAL A 88 -11.48 -1.66 0.75
C VAL A 88 -9.99 -1.90 0.60
N HIS A 89 -9.16 -0.94 1.00
CA HIS A 89 -7.71 -1.08 1.06
C HIS A 89 -7.22 -0.81 2.48
N MET A 90 -6.41 -1.70 3.05
CA MET A 90 -6.01 -1.64 4.46
C MET A 90 -4.60 -2.19 4.66
N HIS A 91 -3.83 -1.62 5.60
CA HIS A 91 -2.54 -2.20 6.01
C HIS A 91 -2.79 -3.44 6.87
N CYS A 92 -1.95 -4.47 6.70
CA CYS A 92 -2.10 -5.72 7.46
C CYS A 92 -0.73 -6.31 7.79
N GLN A 93 -0.48 -6.57 9.08
CA GLN A 93 0.66 -7.37 9.55
C GLN A 93 2.00 -6.98 8.91
N GLU A 94 2.26 -5.68 8.80
CA GLU A 94 3.48 -5.14 8.17
C GLU A 94 4.70 -5.38 9.06
N THR A 95 4.58 -5.18 10.38
CA THR A 95 5.72 -5.22 11.29
C THR A 95 5.60 -6.33 12.34
N ARG A 96 6.75 -6.78 12.87
CA ARG A 96 6.79 -7.75 13.98
C ARG A 96 6.04 -7.26 15.22
N ARG A 97 5.96 -5.94 15.44
CA ARG A 97 5.22 -5.36 16.57
C ARG A 97 3.72 -5.45 16.38
N GLN A 98 3.22 -5.23 15.17
CA GLN A 98 1.81 -5.47 14.84
C GLN A 98 1.46 -6.94 15.04
N ARG A 99 2.36 -7.86 14.67
CA ARG A 99 2.18 -9.29 14.92
C ARG A 99 2.01 -9.61 16.40
N ALA A 100 2.94 -9.15 17.22
CA ALA A 100 2.90 -9.40 18.67
C ALA A 100 1.64 -8.80 19.29
N TRP A 101 1.29 -7.56 18.93
CA TRP A 101 0.08 -6.89 19.39
C TRP A 101 -1.19 -7.68 19.00
N ALA A 102 -1.26 -8.11 17.74
CA ALA A 102 -2.41 -8.83 17.22
C ALA A 102 -2.58 -10.22 17.85
N ASP A 103 -1.50 -10.96 18.06
CA ASP A 103 -1.55 -12.27 18.71
C ASP A 103 -2.05 -12.15 20.17
N THR A 104 -1.67 -11.07 20.87
CA THR A 104 -2.17 -10.80 22.23
C THR A 104 -3.64 -10.39 22.23
N ARG A 105 -4.05 -9.53 21.30
CA ARG A 105 -5.42 -8.97 21.27
C ARG A 105 -6.44 -9.95 20.68
N PHE A 106 -6.02 -10.80 19.75
CA PHE A 106 -6.85 -11.76 19.02
C PHE A 106 -6.22 -13.15 19.12
N PRO A 107 -6.34 -13.84 20.27
CA PRO A 107 -5.77 -15.18 20.45
C PRO A 107 -6.38 -16.21 19.49
N GLY A 108 -7.54 -15.93 18.89
CA GLY A 108 -8.16 -16.74 17.83
C GLY A 108 -7.61 -16.50 16.42
N GLY A 109 -6.65 -15.58 16.26
CA GLY A 109 -6.05 -15.22 14.97
C GLY A 109 -6.58 -13.90 14.41
N PHE A 110 -5.66 -13.05 13.96
CA PHE A 110 -5.97 -11.73 13.42
C PHE A 110 -6.83 -11.79 12.15
N VAL A 111 -6.44 -12.65 11.20
CA VAL A 111 -7.16 -12.78 9.92
C VAL A 111 -8.53 -13.43 10.14
N ALA A 112 -8.65 -14.39 11.06
CA ALA A 112 -9.95 -14.96 11.44
C ALA A 112 -10.88 -13.90 12.07
N HIS A 113 -10.35 -12.96 12.86
CA HIS A 113 -11.12 -11.83 13.38
C HIS A 113 -11.64 -10.93 12.26
N LEU A 114 -10.80 -10.59 11.27
CA LEU A 114 -11.24 -9.84 10.08
C LEU A 114 -12.34 -10.56 9.30
N ASP A 115 -12.26 -11.90 9.21
CA ASP A 115 -13.30 -12.73 8.56
C ASP A 115 -14.62 -12.65 9.33
N ALA A 116 -14.57 -12.75 10.66
CA ALA A 116 -15.74 -12.65 11.52
C ALA A 116 -16.43 -11.28 11.45
N LEU A 117 -15.67 -10.21 11.21
CA LEU A 117 -16.20 -8.86 10.96
C LEU A 117 -16.77 -8.69 9.54
N GLY A 118 -16.64 -9.70 8.67
CA GLY A 118 -17.14 -9.68 7.30
C GLY A 118 -16.25 -8.93 6.30
N LEU A 119 -15.01 -8.60 6.66
CA LEU A 119 -14.11 -7.85 5.76
C LEU A 119 -13.52 -8.73 4.65
N LEU A 120 -13.15 -9.98 4.96
CA LEU A 120 -12.46 -10.84 4.00
C LEU A 120 -13.40 -11.18 2.85
N SER A 121 -13.07 -10.63 1.68
CA SER A 121 -13.86 -10.77 0.46
C SER A 121 -13.01 -10.38 -0.76
N PRO A 122 -13.48 -10.65 -1.98
CA PRO A 122 -12.81 -10.16 -3.19
C PRO A 122 -12.76 -8.64 -3.35
N ARG A 123 -13.37 -7.86 -2.44
CA ARG A 123 -13.31 -6.39 -2.43
C ARG A 123 -12.21 -5.85 -1.51
N LEU A 124 -11.55 -6.70 -0.74
CA LEU A 124 -10.51 -6.32 0.19
C LEU A 124 -9.12 -6.51 -0.43
N THR A 125 -8.31 -5.47 -0.34
CA THR A 125 -6.87 -5.51 -0.58
C THR A 125 -6.13 -5.22 0.71
N LEU A 126 -5.19 -6.09 1.06
CA LEU A 126 -4.32 -5.95 2.23
C LEU A 126 -2.90 -5.59 1.79
N ALA A 127 -2.38 -4.45 2.25
CA ALA A 127 -1.00 -4.03 2.00
C ALA A 127 -0.02 -4.74 2.94
N HIS A 128 1.21 -4.91 2.47
CA HIS A 128 2.36 -5.49 3.17
C HIS A 128 2.27 -6.99 3.48
N CYS A 129 1.43 -7.39 4.45
CA CYS A 129 1.23 -8.78 4.87
C CYS A 129 2.53 -9.54 5.22
N VAL A 130 3.52 -8.84 5.79
CA VAL A 130 4.87 -9.37 6.00
C VAL A 130 4.90 -10.51 7.01
N TRP A 131 4.06 -10.44 8.05
CA TRP A 131 4.07 -11.37 9.18
C TRP A 131 2.88 -12.35 9.19
N LEU A 132 2.28 -12.63 8.03
CA LEU A 132 1.23 -13.66 7.92
C LEU A 132 1.78 -15.08 8.10
N ARG A 133 0.98 -15.94 8.73
CA ARG A 133 1.21 -17.38 8.87
C ARG A 133 0.53 -18.18 7.75
N PRO A 134 0.97 -19.41 7.46
CA PRO A 134 0.39 -20.23 6.39
C PRO A 134 -1.13 -20.41 6.44
N GLU A 135 -1.71 -20.60 7.63
CA GLU A 135 -3.15 -20.73 7.83
C GLU A 135 -3.91 -19.42 7.56
N GLU A 136 -3.27 -18.28 7.83
CA GLU A 136 -3.83 -16.96 7.52
C GLU A 136 -3.81 -16.74 6.00
N CYS A 137 -2.72 -17.12 5.32
CA CYS A 137 -2.63 -17.10 3.86
C CYS A 137 -3.70 -17.98 3.19
N GLU A 138 -3.96 -19.16 3.74
CA GLU A 138 -5.00 -20.08 3.24
C GLU A 138 -6.39 -19.45 3.34
N LEU A 139 -6.74 -18.87 4.49
CA LEU A 139 -8.02 -18.17 4.66
C LEU A 139 -8.16 -16.96 3.72
N LEU A 140 -7.08 -16.19 3.50
CA LEU A 140 -7.10 -15.09 2.53
C LEU A 140 -7.40 -15.59 1.11
N ALA A 141 -6.78 -16.70 0.70
CA ALA A 141 -7.01 -17.31 -0.60
C ALA A 141 -8.46 -17.81 -0.74
N GLU A 142 -8.98 -18.51 0.27
CA GLU A 142 -10.38 -19.00 0.30
C GLU A 142 -11.41 -17.87 0.17
N ARG A 143 -11.11 -16.70 0.73
CA ARG A 143 -11.99 -15.51 0.68
C ARG A 143 -11.75 -14.63 -0.54
N GLY A 144 -10.76 -14.97 -1.37
CA GLY A 144 -10.41 -14.22 -2.57
C GLY A 144 -9.80 -12.85 -2.29
N VAL A 145 -9.18 -12.65 -1.12
CA VAL A 145 -8.53 -11.39 -0.76
C VAL A 145 -7.26 -11.18 -1.58
N THR A 146 -6.98 -9.94 -1.96
CA THR A 146 -5.75 -9.57 -2.66
C THR A 146 -4.72 -9.03 -1.68
N VAL A 147 -3.47 -9.46 -1.81
CA VAL A 147 -2.32 -8.90 -1.08
C VAL A 147 -1.54 -7.97 -2.01
N ALA A 148 -1.38 -6.71 -1.62
CA ALA A 148 -0.49 -5.76 -2.29
C ALA A 148 0.92 -5.90 -1.70
N LEU A 149 1.89 -6.25 -2.55
CA LEU A 149 3.29 -6.39 -2.17
C LEU A 149 3.99 -5.03 -2.27
N ASN A 150 4.54 -4.57 -1.15
CA ASN A 150 5.25 -3.29 -1.00
C ASN A 150 6.71 -3.53 -0.57
N THR A 151 7.47 -4.22 -1.41
CA THR A 151 8.72 -4.86 -0.99
C THR A 151 9.82 -3.85 -0.69
N SER A 152 10.01 -2.82 -1.52
CA SER A 152 11.03 -1.81 -1.24
C SER A 152 10.77 -1.06 0.07
N SER A 153 9.52 -0.65 0.33
CA SER A 153 9.10 -0.03 1.58
C SER A 153 9.31 -0.94 2.79
N ASN A 154 8.89 -2.21 2.69
CA ASN A 154 9.11 -3.18 3.75
C ASN A 154 10.60 -3.34 4.12
N LEU A 155 11.48 -3.33 3.12
CA LEU A 155 12.93 -3.42 3.34
C LEU A 155 13.48 -2.13 3.96
N ARG A 156 13.10 -0.96 3.43
CA ARG A 156 13.57 0.35 3.93
C ARG A 156 13.17 0.58 5.39
N LEU A 157 11.93 0.24 5.73
CA LEU A 157 11.40 0.42 7.09
C LEU A 157 11.87 -0.65 8.07
N GLY A 158 12.54 -1.71 7.59
CA GLY A 158 12.91 -2.86 8.42
C GLY A 158 11.71 -3.67 8.89
N SER A 159 10.59 -3.62 8.16
CA SER A 159 9.35 -4.33 8.43
C SER A 159 9.53 -5.85 8.26
N GLY A 160 10.29 -6.26 7.24
CA GLY A 160 10.67 -7.65 6.98
C GLY A 160 10.50 -8.03 5.51
N VAL A 161 10.40 -9.34 5.23
CA VAL A 161 10.16 -9.88 3.89
C VAL A 161 8.87 -10.69 3.92
N ALA A 162 7.90 -10.33 3.06
CA ALA A 162 6.62 -11.02 3.01
C ALA A 162 6.78 -12.49 2.55
N PRO A 163 5.95 -13.43 3.06
CA PRO A 163 6.04 -14.85 2.75
C PRO A 163 5.42 -15.17 1.38
N VAL A 164 5.91 -14.51 0.32
CA VAL A 164 5.36 -14.61 -1.05
C VAL A 164 5.32 -16.04 -1.57
N ALA A 165 6.28 -16.88 -1.18
CA ALA A 165 6.24 -18.30 -1.53
C ALA A 165 5.01 -19.03 -0.96
N GLU A 166 4.54 -18.66 0.24
CA GLU A 166 3.28 -19.18 0.79
C GLU A 166 2.07 -18.61 0.06
N PHE A 167 2.10 -17.31 -0.28
CA PHE A 167 1.01 -16.70 -1.07
C PHE A 167 0.82 -17.43 -2.40
N VAL A 168 1.91 -17.69 -3.12
CA VAL A 168 1.90 -18.45 -4.39
C VAL A 168 1.41 -19.88 -4.15
N ARG A 169 1.94 -20.59 -3.15
CA ARG A 169 1.52 -21.97 -2.84
C ARG A 169 0.04 -22.11 -2.51
N ARG A 170 -0.54 -21.10 -1.85
CA ARG A 170 -1.95 -21.09 -1.41
C ARG A 170 -2.89 -20.44 -2.43
N GLY A 171 -2.37 -19.85 -3.50
CA GLY A 171 -3.19 -19.18 -4.51
C GLY A 171 -3.78 -17.85 -4.05
N VAL A 172 -3.10 -17.15 -3.13
CA VAL A 172 -3.48 -15.78 -2.73
C VAL A 172 -3.34 -14.87 -3.95
N GLN A 173 -4.33 -14.01 -4.19
CA GLN A 173 -4.25 -13.01 -5.26
C GLN A 173 -3.20 -11.96 -4.90
N LEU A 174 -2.34 -11.61 -5.85
CA LEU A 174 -1.25 -10.66 -5.63
C LEU A 174 -1.42 -9.41 -6.49
N ALA A 175 -1.13 -8.26 -5.90
CA ALA A 175 -0.94 -6.98 -6.56
C ALA A 175 0.41 -6.36 -6.15
N VAL A 176 0.84 -5.30 -6.83
CA VAL A 176 2.10 -4.60 -6.55
C VAL A 176 1.80 -3.16 -6.14
N GLY A 177 2.52 -2.67 -5.13
CA GLY A 177 2.52 -1.27 -4.73
C GLY A 177 3.94 -0.79 -4.39
N ILE A 178 4.21 0.49 -4.63
CA ILE A 178 5.51 1.11 -4.31
C ILE A 178 5.55 1.67 -2.89
N ASP A 179 4.39 2.07 -2.35
CA ASP A 179 4.24 2.79 -1.08
C ASP A 179 5.01 4.14 -1.07
N ALA A 180 4.89 4.94 -0.01
CA ALA A 180 5.46 6.29 0.08
C ALA A 180 6.94 6.32 0.50
N LEU A 181 7.50 5.19 0.94
CA LEU A 181 8.89 5.09 1.41
C LEU A 181 9.62 4.01 0.62
N SER A 182 9.75 4.17 -0.69
CA SER A 182 10.50 3.24 -1.54
C SER A 182 11.98 3.20 -1.17
N LEU A 183 12.69 2.14 -1.61
CA LEU A 183 14.08 1.85 -1.21
C LEU A 183 15.06 2.95 -1.64
N ASP A 184 14.84 3.53 -2.82
CA ASP A 184 15.74 4.50 -3.46
C ASP A 184 15.21 5.94 -3.38
N ASP A 185 14.16 6.19 -2.58
CA ASP A 185 13.43 7.48 -2.57
C ASP A 185 12.93 7.89 -3.98
N ASP A 186 12.59 6.89 -4.81
CA ASP A 186 12.01 7.07 -6.14
C ASP A 186 10.56 6.55 -6.24
N ASP A 187 9.83 6.99 -7.26
CA ASP A 187 8.50 6.46 -7.61
C ASP A 187 8.58 5.53 -8.85
N ASP A 188 9.64 4.74 -8.97
CA ASP A 188 9.88 3.89 -10.15
C ASP A 188 9.31 2.47 -9.96
N ALA A 189 8.08 2.27 -10.45
CA ALA A 189 7.42 0.97 -10.40
C ALA A 189 8.19 -0.15 -11.12
N LEU A 190 9.03 0.14 -12.12
CA LEU A 190 9.79 -0.89 -12.83
C LEU A 190 10.97 -1.39 -12.00
N ARG A 191 11.57 -0.50 -11.20
CA ARG A 191 12.56 -0.87 -10.18
C ARG A 191 11.93 -1.72 -9.08
N GLU A 192 10.71 -1.39 -8.65
CA GLU A 192 9.95 -2.19 -7.69
C GLU A 192 9.70 -3.62 -8.22
N LEU A 193 9.22 -3.75 -9.48
CA LEU A 193 9.02 -5.06 -10.12
C LEU A 193 10.31 -5.86 -10.19
N ARG A 194 11.43 -5.22 -10.54
CA ARG A 194 12.74 -5.89 -10.54
C ARG A 194 13.10 -6.40 -9.14
N LEU A 195 12.97 -5.57 -8.11
CA LEU A 195 13.27 -5.96 -6.73
C LEU A 195 12.38 -7.14 -6.28
N LEU A 196 11.07 -7.02 -6.48
CA LEU A 196 10.09 -8.07 -6.20
C LEU A 196 10.46 -9.39 -6.88
N TYR A 197 10.74 -9.35 -8.18
CA TYR A 197 11.12 -10.55 -8.93
C TYR A 197 12.39 -11.17 -8.38
N ARG A 198 13.45 -10.38 -8.16
CA ARG A 198 14.74 -10.90 -7.69
C ARG A 198 14.66 -11.48 -6.28
N LEU A 199 13.83 -10.89 -5.42
CA LEU A 199 13.64 -11.36 -4.06
C LEU A 199 12.76 -12.60 -3.97
N HIS A 200 11.74 -12.73 -4.85
CA HIS A 200 10.67 -13.72 -4.67
C HIS A 200 10.54 -14.79 -5.77
N ARG A 201 11.33 -14.75 -6.86
CA ARG A 201 11.23 -15.68 -8.02
C ARG A 201 11.39 -17.18 -7.72
N GLY A 202 11.70 -17.56 -6.48
CA GLY A 202 11.93 -18.94 -6.10
C GLY A 202 13.22 -19.50 -6.70
N SER A 203 13.40 -20.80 -6.53
CA SER A 203 14.51 -21.56 -7.08
C SER A 203 13.99 -22.66 -8.00
N SER A 204 14.88 -23.45 -8.62
CA SER A 204 14.43 -24.64 -9.36
C SER A 204 13.78 -25.71 -8.47
N LEU A 205 13.97 -25.62 -7.14
CA LEU A 205 13.46 -26.57 -6.17
C LEU A 205 12.27 -26.04 -5.37
N ASP A 206 12.11 -24.73 -5.29
CA ASP A 206 11.05 -24.08 -4.50
C ASP A 206 10.20 -23.14 -5.37
N PRO A 207 8.86 -23.30 -5.35
CA PRO A 207 7.98 -22.41 -6.08
C PRO A 207 8.09 -20.99 -5.51
N GLY A 208 8.18 -20.02 -6.42
CA GLY A 208 8.17 -18.60 -6.10
C GLY A 208 7.38 -17.83 -7.14
N LEU A 209 7.51 -16.50 -7.10
CA LEU A 209 6.79 -15.59 -7.97
C LEU A 209 7.33 -15.68 -9.41
N SER A 210 6.57 -16.29 -10.32
CA SER A 210 6.97 -16.30 -11.73
C SER A 210 6.88 -14.90 -12.33
N ALA A 211 7.61 -14.65 -13.41
CA ALA A 211 7.51 -13.37 -14.12
C ALA A 211 6.07 -13.12 -14.65
N ALA A 212 5.35 -14.17 -15.04
CA ALA A 212 3.96 -14.07 -15.48
C ALA A 212 3.02 -13.68 -14.33
N ASP A 213 3.22 -14.27 -13.13
CA ASP A 213 2.43 -13.92 -11.94
C ASP A 213 2.70 -12.47 -11.52
N LEU A 214 3.97 -12.05 -11.54
CA LEU A 214 4.34 -10.66 -11.25
C LEU A 214 3.72 -9.67 -12.23
N LEU A 215 3.79 -9.94 -13.54
CA LEU A 215 3.20 -9.06 -14.54
C LEU A 215 1.68 -9.01 -14.41
N ARG A 216 1.02 -10.15 -14.14
CA ARG A 216 -0.42 -10.19 -13.84
C ARG A 216 -0.74 -9.35 -12.60
N ALA A 217 0.05 -9.48 -11.53
CA ALA A 217 -0.12 -8.71 -10.31
C ALA A 217 0.02 -7.19 -10.54
N ALA A 218 0.98 -6.80 -11.37
CA ALA A 218 1.25 -5.40 -11.71
C ALA A 218 0.26 -4.78 -12.71
N THR A 219 -0.51 -5.61 -13.43
CA THR A 219 -1.42 -5.17 -14.50
C THR A 219 -2.86 -5.54 -14.18
N VAL A 220 -3.26 -6.77 -14.49
CA VAL A 220 -4.65 -7.25 -14.39
C VAL A 220 -5.17 -7.22 -12.96
N THR A 221 -4.43 -7.83 -12.02
CA THR A 221 -4.87 -7.83 -10.62
C THR A 221 -4.78 -6.42 -10.03
N GLY A 222 -3.76 -5.64 -10.40
CA GLY A 222 -3.62 -4.24 -9.99
C GLY A 222 -4.80 -3.38 -10.42
N PHE A 223 -5.29 -3.54 -11.65
CA PHE A 223 -6.53 -2.92 -12.12
C PHE A 223 -7.73 -3.34 -11.27
N GLY A 224 -7.90 -4.65 -11.07
CA GLY A 224 -8.97 -5.20 -10.25
C GLY A 224 -8.95 -4.77 -8.78
N VAL A 225 -7.78 -4.42 -8.22
CA VAL A 225 -7.68 -3.80 -6.90
C VAL A 225 -8.35 -2.42 -6.89
N VAL A 226 -8.27 -1.66 -7.99
CA VAL A 226 -8.80 -0.30 -8.09
C VAL A 226 -10.33 -0.29 -8.30
N ASP A 227 -10.82 -1.02 -9.29
CA ASP A 227 -12.21 -0.92 -9.76
C ASP A 227 -13.01 -2.23 -9.71
N GLY A 228 -12.34 -3.36 -9.39
CA GLY A 228 -12.96 -4.68 -9.34
C GLY A 228 -13.07 -5.39 -10.68
N SER A 229 -12.45 -4.85 -11.74
CA SER A 229 -12.35 -5.51 -13.04
C SER A 229 -11.47 -6.76 -12.97
N GLU A 230 -11.93 -7.84 -13.57
CA GLU A 230 -11.15 -9.10 -13.69
C GLU A 230 -10.39 -9.18 -15.01
N ARG A 231 -10.60 -8.22 -15.93
CA ARG A 231 -10.09 -8.27 -17.31
C ARG A 231 -9.29 -7.05 -17.71
N ASP A 232 -9.56 -5.89 -17.09
CA ASP A 232 -8.81 -4.67 -17.41
C ASP A 232 -7.36 -4.80 -16.95
N GLY A 233 -6.46 -4.04 -17.56
CA GLY A 233 -5.01 -4.24 -17.45
C GLY A 233 -4.46 -5.33 -18.39
N ALA A 234 -5.32 -6.13 -19.05
CA ALA A 234 -4.90 -7.01 -20.14
C ALA A 234 -4.94 -6.28 -21.49
N LEU A 235 -4.00 -6.65 -22.39
CA LEU A 235 -4.05 -6.24 -23.79
C LEU A 235 -5.07 -7.10 -24.54
N ALA A 236 -6.34 -6.71 -24.48
CA ALA A 236 -7.45 -7.44 -25.10
C ALA A 236 -8.49 -6.50 -25.73
N PRO A 237 -9.17 -6.90 -26.82
CA PRO A 237 -10.28 -6.13 -27.37
C PRO A 237 -11.35 -5.85 -26.32
N GLY A 238 -11.74 -4.57 -26.19
CA GLY A 238 -12.76 -4.12 -25.23
C GLY A 238 -12.20 -3.63 -23.88
N ALA A 239 -10.93 -3.92 -23.55
CA ALA A 239 -10.28 -3.35 -22.38
C ALA A 239 -9.92 -1.87 -22.61
N PRO A 240 -9.78 -1.05 -21.55
CA PRO A 240 -9.23 0.30 -21.64
C PRO A 240 -7.87 0.29 -22.33
N ALA A 241 -7.63 1.27 -23.21
CA ALA A 241 -6.34 1.47 -23.87
C ALA A 241 -5.34 2.14 -22.91
N ASP A 242 -5.02 1.42 -21.84
CA ASP A 242 -4.06 1.77 -20.80
C ASP A 242 -2.76 1.03 -21.11
N LEU A 243 -1.83 1.73 -21.75
CA LEU A 243 -0.68 1.14 -22.45
C LEU A 243 0.61 1.83 -22.01
N ILE A 244 1.70 1.07 -21.93
CA ILE A 244 3.05 1.58 -21.73
C ILE A 244 3.92 1.07 -22.88
N ALA A 245 4.60 1.98 -23.58
CA ALA A 245 5.59 1.65 -24.58
C ALA A 245 7.00 1.99 -24.06
N PHE A 246 7.93 1.07 -24.29
CA PHE A 246 9.33 1.22 -23.91
C PHE A 246 10.19 1.54 -25.14
N ASP A 247 11.20 2.40 -24.96
CA ASP A 247 12.25 2.61 -25.95
C ASP A 247 13.18 1.38 -25.96
N TRP A 248 13.05 0.55 -27.00
CA TRP A 248 13.81 -0.69 -27.10
C TRP A 248 15.29 -0.46 -27.41
N ASP A 249 15.62 0.57 -28.18
CA ASP A 249 17.01 0.86 -28.53
C ASP A 249 17.80 1.27 -27.28
N LEU A 250 17.17 2.04 -26.38
CA LEU A 250 17.74 2.38 -25.08
C LEU A 250 17.79 1.19 -24.11
N LEU A 251 16.74 0.35 -24.08
CA LEU A 251 16.60 -0.71 -23.08
C LEU A 251 17.39 -1.98 -23.42
N GLY A 252 17.41 -2.35 -24.70
CA GLY A 252 17.86 -3.65 -25.19
C GLY A 252 18.78 -3.60 -26.41
N GLY A 253 19.22 -2.42 -26.87
CA GLY A 253 20.03 -2.27 -28.07
C GLY A 253 21.40 -2.97 -28.04
N ASP A 254 21.92 -3.29 -26.86
CA ASP A 254 23.17 -4.05 -26.65
C ASP A 254 22.95 -5.58 -26.57
N VAL A 255 21.70 -6.05 -26.59
CA VAL A 255 21.39 -7.48 -26.41
C VAL A 255 21.62 -8.23 -27.71
N VAL A 256 22.69 -9.04 -27.73
CA VAL A 256 23.08 -9.87 -28.89
C VAL A 256 22.60 -11.32 -28.83
N SER A 257 22.20 -11.79 -27.64
CA SER A 257 21.82 -13.19 -27.41
C SER A 257 20.32 -13.38 -27.62
N SER A 258 19.94 -14.33 -28.48
CA SER A 258 18.54 -14.76 -28.65
C SER A 258 17.99 -15.58 -27.48
N ARG A 259 18.81 -15.88 -26.46
CA ARG A 259 18.37 -16.60 -25.25
C ARG A 259 17.77 -15.67 -24.20
N THR A 260 18.03 -14.37 -24.29
CA THR A 260 17.51 -13.39 -23.34
C THR A 260 16.12 -12.96 -23.80
N THR A 261 15.09 -13.20 -22.98
CA THR A 261 13.73 -12.79 -23.32
C THR A 261 13.53 -11.30 -23.07
N GLU A 262 12.51 -10.71 -23.69
CA GLU A 262 12.10 -9.32 -23.47
C GLU A 262 11.71 -9.08 -22.01
N ILE A 263 11.08 -10.07 -21.37
CA ILE A 263 10.72 -10.04 -19.95
C ILE A 263 11.99 -10.04 -19.07
N ASP A 264 13.02 -10.82 -19.41
CA ASP A 264 14.29 -10.80 -18.67
C ASP A 264 14.99 -9.44 -18.75
N ILE A 265 14.91 -8.79 -19.91
CA ILE A 265 15.47 -7.45 -20.14
C ILE A 265 14.68 -6.42 -19.32
N LEU A 266 13.34 -6.43 -19.42
CA LEU A 266 12.45 -5.54 -18.69
C LEU A 266 12.71 -5.65 -17.17
N LEU A 267 12.59 -6.85 -16.59
CA LEU A 267 12.80 -7.10 -15.17
C LEU A 267 14.28 -7.04 -14.75
N GLY A 268 15.20 -6.96 -15.70
CA GLY A 268 16.63 -6.80 -15.44
C GLY A 268 17.06 -5.34 -15.37
N ARG A 269 16.51 -4.49 -16.23
CA ARG A 269 17.12 -3.21 -16.59
C ARG A 269 16.16 -2.02 -16.56
N ALA A 270 14.87 -2.24 -16.82
CA ALA A 270 13.94 -1.15 -17.05
C ALA A 270 13.81 -0.23 -15.83
N THR A 271 13.57 1.03 -16.15
CA THR A 271 13.34 2.17 -15.24
C THR A 271 12.41 3.14 -15.96
N GLY A 272 11.87 4.13 -15.26
CA GLY A 272 11.04 5.18 -15.85
C GLY A 272 11.69 5.88 -17.04
N GLY A 273 13.03 5.99 -17.04
CA GLY A 273 13.80 6.58 -18.15
C GLY A 273 13.78 5.78 -19.47
N HIS A 274 13.27 4.55 -19.46
CA HIS A 274 13.08 3.74 -20.67
C HIS A 274 11.65 3.82 -21.22
N VAL A 275 10.74 4.54 -20.55
CA VAL A 275 9.36 4.69 -21.00
C VAL A 275 9.31 5.74 -22.12
N ALA A 276 8.90 5.33 -23.31
CA ALA A 276 8.75 6.23 -24.45
C ALA A 276 7.37 6.91 -24.46
N SER A 277 6.31 6.14 -24.17
CA SER A 277 4.94 6.66 -24.22
C SER A 277 4.01 5.93 -23.28
N VAL A 278 3.00 6.63 -22.78
CA VAL A 278 1.96 6.08 -21.89
C VAL A 278 0.61 6.58 -22.36
N TRP A 279 -0.36 5.68 -22.43
CA TRP A 279 -1.75 5.99 -22.71
C TRP A 279 -2.60 5.63 -21.50
N SER A 280 -3.56 6.48 -21.17
CA SER A 280 -4.64 6.17 -20.23
C SER A 280 -5.96 6.32 -20.96
N ARG A 281 -6.71 5.24 -21.06
CA ARG A 281 -7.97 5.09 -21.79
C ARG A 281 -7.87 5.62 -23.23
N GLY A 282 -6.73 5.40 -23.88
CA GLY A 282 -6.44 5.84 -25.25
C GLY A 282 -5.96 7.29 -25.38
N ARG A 283 -5.94 8.07 -24.29
CA ARG A 283 -5.31 9.39 -24.27
C ARG A 283 -3.83 9.23 -23.96
N GLU A 284 -2.97 9.65 -24.89
CA GLU A 284 -1.54 9.73 -24.65
C GLU A 284 -1.25 10.79 -23.58
N ILE A 285 -0.63 10.38 -22.48
CA ILE A 285 -0.26 11.24 -21.35
C ILE A 285 1.25 11.40 -21.21
N VAL A 286 2.05 10.50 -21.80
CA VAL A 286 3.50 10.63 -21.95
C VAL A 286 3.84 10.42 -23.42
N ARG A 287 4.66 11.31 -23.99
CA ARG A 287 5.17 11.25 -25.37
C ARG A 287 6.66 11.55 -25.38
N ASP A 288 7.44 10.74 -26.09
CA ASP A 288 8.90 10.84 -26.19
C ASP A 288 9.58 10.98 -24.81
N GLY A 289 9.10 10.20 -23.84
CA GLY A 289 9.60 10.20 -22.45
C GLY A 289 9.23 11.44 -21.63
N ARG A 290 8.33 12.30 -22.11
CA ARG A 290 7.88 13.52 -21.41
C ARG A 290 6.40 13.49 -21.11
N VAL A 291 6.03 13.89 -19.89
CA VAL A 291 4.64 14.06 -19.49
C VAL A 291 4.00 15.18 -20.31
N THR A 292 2.78 14.94 -20.80
CA THR A 292 2.03 15.89 -21.63
C THR A 292 0.94 16.58 -20.82
N GLY A 293 0.62 17.83 -21.16
CA GLY A 293 -0.45 18.59 -20.52
C GLY A 293 -0.10 19.17 -19.14
N LEU A 294 1.15 19.08 -18.72
CA LEU A 294 1.69 19.70 -17.50
C LEU A 294 2.96 20.48 -17.83
N ASP A 295 3.14 21.63 -17.21
CA ASP A 295 4.43 22.33 -17.14
C ASP A 295 5.16 21.79 -15.90
N GLU A 296 5.94 20.73 -16.09
CA GLU A 296 6.62 20.04 -15.00
C GLU A 296 7.56 20.98 -14.19
N PRO A 297 8.39 21.83 -14.82
CA PRO A 297 9.14 22.86 -14.09
C PRO A 297 8.26 23.79 -13.23
N ALA A 298 7.11 24.24 -13.74
CA ALA A 298 6.20 25.09 -12.98
C ALA A 298 5.57 24.36 -11.78
N VAL A 299 5.14 23.11 -11.97
CA VAL A 299 4.60 22.27 -10.89
C VAL A 299 5.66 22.03 -9.80
N ILE A 300 6.89 21.70 -10.18
CA ILE A 300 7.99 21.51 -9.23
C ILE A 300 8.28 22.81 -8.46
N ALA A 301 8.30 23.94 -9.14
CA ALA A 301 8.49 25.24 -8.51
C ALA A 301 7.38 25.57 -7.50
N GLU A 302 6.12 25.26 -7.84
CA GLU A 302 4.99 25.41 -6.94
C GLU A 302 5.12 24.52 -5.69
N LEU A 303 5.44 23.24 -5.87
CA LEU A 303 5.64 22.29 -4.75
C LEU A 303 6.79 22.74 -3.83
N HIS A 304 7.90 23.22 -4.40
CA HIS A 304 9.00 23.79 -3.62
C HIS A 304 8.57 25.02 -2.83
N ALA A 305 7.78 25.91 -3.42
CA ALA A 305 7.26 27.09 -2.72
C ALA A 305 6.33 26.70 -1.56
N GLN A 306 5.44 25.73 -1.76
CA GLN A 306 4.56 25.19 -0.71
C GLN A 306 5.37 24.54 0.43
N ALA A 307 6.37 23.72 0.09
CA ALA A 307 7.25 23.09 1.07
C ALA A 307 8.07 24.12 1.87
N ALA A 308 8.63 25.12 1.19
CA ALA A 308 9.38 26.21 1.83
C ALA A 308 8.48 27.04 2.77
N ALA A 309 7.25 27.34 2.37
CA ALA A 309 6.29 28.06 3.21
C ALA A 309 5.91 27.27 4.48
N GLY A 310 5.90 25.94 4.42
CA GLY A 310 5.64 25.06 5.57
C GLY A 310 6.89 24.71 6.40
N ALA A 311 8.09 25.05 5.93
CA ALA A 311 9.35 24.54 6.48
C ALA A 311 9.56 24.94 7.95
N ASP A 312 9.30 26.20 8.31
CA ASP A 312 9.49 26.67 9.69
C ASP A 312 8.57 25.94 10.68
N ALA A 313 7.31 25.72 10.30
CA ALA A 313 6.35 24.98 11.12
C ALA A 313 6.69 23.48 11.23
N ALA A 314 7.26 22.89 10.16
CA ALA A 314 7.77 21.53 10.19
C ALA A 314 9.01 21.42 11.10
N ASN A 315 9.97 22.33 10.95
CA ASN A 315 11.20 22.38 11.73
C ASN A 315 10.92 22.62 13.22
N ALA A 316 9.98 23.51 13.55
CA ALA A 316 9.57 23.76 14.93
C ALA A 316 8.96 22.53 15.61
N PHE A 317 8.40 21.59 14.83
CA PHE A 317 7.82 20.35 15.33
C PHE A 317 8.84 19.23 15.55
N VAL A 318 10.00 19.27 14.87
CA VAL A 318 11.03 18.21 14.94
C VAL A 318 11.44 17.88 16.38
N PRO A 319 11.73 18.83 17.28
CA PRO A 319 12.13 18.49 18.65
C PRO A 319 11.05 17.72 19.43
N ALA A 320 9.77 18.07 19.23
CA ALA A 320 8.66 17.35 19.86
C ALA A 320 8.52 15.94 19.27
N LEU A 321 8.71 15.80 17.95
CA LEU A 321 8.71 14.50 17.27
C LEU A 321 9.83 13.58 17.77
N GLU A 322 11.05 14.07 17.95
CA GLU A 322 12.17 13.27 18.48
C GLU A 322 11.89 12.76 19.89
N ARG A 323 11.33 13.62 20.76
CA ARG A 323 10.94 13.25 22.14
C ARG A 323 9.79 12.25 22.15
N TYR A 324 8.83 12.42 21.25
CA TYR A 324 7.75 11.46 21.01
C TYR A 324 8.29 10.09 20.56
N GLN A 325 9.20 10.05 19.59
CA GLN A 325 9.84 8.80 19.16
C GLN A 325 10.62 8.15 20.31
N ALA A 326 11.29 8.93 21.16
CA ALA A 326 11.94 8.41 22.36
C ALA A 326 10.93 7.86 23.39
N ALA A 327 9.75 8.46 23.51
CA ALA A 327 8.65 7.92 24.32
C ALA A 327 8.12 6.61 23.74
N LEU A 328 7.91 6.52 22.42
CA LEU A 328 7.51 5.28 21.76
C LEU A 328 8.53 4.16 21.95
N ARG A 329 9.83 4.44 21.82
CA ARG A 329 10.89 3.45 22.10
C ARG A 329 10.78 2.90 23.52
N ARG A 330 10.50 3.74 24.51
CA ARG A 330 10.28 3.32 25.91
C ARG A 330 8.98 2.53 26.07
N TYR A 331 7.90 2.99 25.45
CA TYR A 331 6.58 2.35 25.49
C TYR A 331 6.63 0.92 24.93
N TYR A 332 7.17 0.76 23.72
CA TYR A 332 7.32 -0.55 23.08
C TYR A 332 8.40 -1.41 23.74
N GLY A 333 9.50 -0.80 24.21
CA GLY A 333 10.59 -1.53 24.89
C GLY A 333 10.19 -2.10 26.26
N GLN A 334 9.11 -1.59 26.85
CA GLN A 334 8.49 -2.13 28.07
C GLN A 334 7.27 -3.02 27.76
N GLU A 335 7.05 -3.36 26.48
CA GLU A 335 5.94 -4.19 26.01
C GLU A 335 4.55 -3.67 26.42
N ARG A 336 4.41 -2.35 26.67
CA ARG A 336 3.13 -1.76 27.12
C ARG A 336 2.00 -1.88 26.10
N HIS A 337 2.35 -2.01 24.82
CA HIS A 337 1.42 -2.32 23.73
C HIS A 337 0.77 -3.71 23.84
N LEU A 338 1.33 -4.62 24.63
CA LEU A 338 0.79 -5.98 24.82
C LEU A 338 -0.05 -6.11 26.10
N GLN A 339 -0.26 -5.00 26.83
CA GLN A 339 -1.05 -4.96 28.07
C GLN A 339 -2.47 -4.49 27.77
#